data_AF-A0AAW9EB75-F1
#
_entry.id   AF-A0AAW9EB75-F1
#
_cell.length_a   1.000
_cell.length_b   1.000
_cell.length_c   1.000
_cell.angle_alpha   90.00
_cell.angle_beta   90.00
_cell.angle_gamma   90.00
#
_symmetry.space_group_name_H-M   'P 1'
#
loop_
_entity.id
_entity.type
_entity.pdbx_description
1 polymer ?
#
loop_
_entity_poly.entity_id
_entity_poly.type
_entity_poly.pdbx_seq_one_letter_code
_entity_poly.pdbx_strand_id
1 'polypeptide(L)' 'MTELELGGKKLENTMVPPFEDKPISIPTSAYGKLSFQTINDYGAITPKTIVDVR' A
#
# COMPACT_ATOMS: atom_id res chain seq x y z
N MET A 1 -9.65 -8.00 3.89
CA MET A 1 -8.40 -8.13 3.11
C MET A 1 -8.04 -6.74 2.60
N THR A 2 -7.02 -6.09 3.15
CA THR A 2 -6.45 -4.88 2.54
C THR A 2 -5.39 -5.24 1.53
N GLU A 3 -5.13 -4.30 0.62
CA GLU A 3 -4.27 -4.52 -0.53
C GLU A 3 -3.35 -3.32 -0.73
N LEU A 4 -2.04 -3.61 -0.70
CA LEU A 4 -0.96 -2.73 -1.10
C LEU A 4 -0.32 -3.34 -2.35
N GLU A 5 -0.27 -2.60 -3.44
CA GLU A 5 0.13 -3.11 -4.75
C GLU A 5 1.00 -2.11 -5.50
N LEU A 6 2.00 -2.62 -6.21
CA LEU A 6 2.79 -1.83 -7.17
C LEU A 6 2.70 -2.48 -8.56
N GLY A 7 2.11 -1.78 -9.52
CA GLY A 7 1.99 -2.27 -10.90
C GLY A 7 1.20 -3.59 -11.01
N GLY A 8 0.21 -3.80 -10.14
CA GLY A 8 -0.57 -5.04 -10.07
C GLY A 8 0.11 -6.19 -9.31
N LYS A 9 1.28 -5.96 -8.70
CA LYS A 9 1.91 -6.92 -7.78
C LYS A 9 1.60 -6.59 -6.34
N LYS A 10 1.00 -7.54 -5.64
CA LYS A 10 0.71 -7.44 -4.21
C LYS A 10 2.00 -7.42 -3.39
N LEU A 11 2.05 -6.48 -2.45
CA LEU A 11 3.10 -6.31 -1.46
C LEU A 11 2.58 -6.73 -0.08
N GLU A 12 3.48 -6.84 0.89
CA GLU A 12 3.11 -7.15 2.26
C GLU A 12 2.31 -6.01 2.89
N ASN A 13 1.25 -6.36 3.61
CA ASN A 13 0.51 -5.38 4.40
C ASN A 13 1.38 -4.88 5.55
N THR A 14 1.34 -3.58 5.80
CA THR A 14 2.13 -2.96 6.85
C THR A 14 1.34 -1.93 7.63
N MET A 15 1.78 -1.66 8.86
CA MET A 15 1.26 -0.59 9.72
C MET A 15 2.31 0.51 9.80
N VAL A 16 1.91 1.72 9.44
CA VAL A 16 2.75 2.91 9.49
C VAL A 16 2.40 3.68 10.77
N PRO A 17 3.35 3.91 11.69
CA PRO A 17 3.10 4.69 12.89
C PRO A 17 2.81 6.16 12.57
N PRO A 18 2.12 6.90 13.46
CA PRO A 18 1.95 8.34 13.30
C PRO A 18 3.30 9.06 13.19
N PHE A 19 3.42 9.93 12.18
CA PHE A 19 4.60 10.77 11.93
C PHE A 19 5.89 10.01 11.58
N GLU A 20 5.80 8.72 11.29
CA GLU A 20 6.95 7.90 10.89
C GLU A 20 6.75 7.29 9.50
N ASP A 21 7.86 6.99 8.84
CA ASP A 21 7.88 6.24 7.60
C ASP A 21 8.20 4.76 7.86
N LYS A 22 7.59 3.88 7.06
CA LYS A 22 7.86 2.43 7.12
C LYS A 22 8.40 1.94 5.77
N PRO A 23 9.68 1.52 5.69
CA PRO A 23 10.20 0.94 4.46
C PRO A 23 9.58 -0.44 4.21
N ILE A 24 9.32 -0.75 2.94
CA ILE A 24 8.82 -2.04 2.48
C ILE A 24 9.73 -2.58 1.38
N SER A 25 9.90 -3.90 1.35
CA SER A 25 10.68 -4.56 0.30
C SER A 25 9.90 -4.57 -1.01
N ILE A 26 10.46 -3.95 -2.04
CA ILE A 26 9.87 -3.96 -3.39
C ILE A 26 10.64 -4.97 -4.24
N PRO A 27 9.97 -5.98 -4.82
CA PRO A 27 10.65 -6.89 -5.73
C PRO A 27 11.07 -6.14 -6.99
N THR A 28 12.25 -6.46 -7.52
CA THR A 28 12.85 -5.85 -8.74
C THR A 28 12.01 -5.99 -10.00
N SER A 29 10.89 -6.71 -9.95
CA SER A 29 9.99 -6.92 -11.07
C SER A 29 8.68 -6.13 -10.93
N ALA A 30 8.51 -5.34 -9.87
CA ALA A 30 7.35 -4.48 -9.65
C ALA A 30 7.68 -3.04 -10.04
N TYR A 31 6.91 -2.50 -10.99
CA TYR A 31 7.07 -1.15 -11.53
C TYR A 31 5.69 -0.61 -11.91
N GLY A 32 5.52 0.71 -11.87
CA GLY A 32 4.27 1.39 -12.24
C GLY A 32 3.61 2.09 -11.08
N LYS A 33 2.27 2.15 -11.07
CA LYS A 33 1.50 2.88 -10.06
C LYS A 33 1.43 2.11 -8.75
N LEU A 34 1.63 2.81 -7.63
CA LEU A 34 1.34 2.30 -6.30
C LEU A 34 -0.15 2.47 -6.03
N SER A 35 -0.82 1.42 -5.56
CA SER A 35 -2.19 1.52 -5.09
C SER A 35 -2.36 0.87 -3.73
N PHE A 36 -3.15 1.48 -2.85
CA PHE A 36 -3.34 0.97 -1.50
C PHE A 36 -4.74 1.27 -0.96
N GLN A 37 -5.12 0.51 0.07
CA GLN A 37 -6.31 0.71 0.89
C GLN A 37 -5.92 0.56 2.36
N THR A 38 -6.62 1.26 3.25
CA THR A 38 -6.42 1.15 4.71
C THR A 38 -7.64 0.51 5.38
N ILE A 39 -7.47 0.11 6.64
CA ILE A 39 -8.57 -0.27 7.51
C ILE A 39 -8.93 0.97 8.34
N ASN A 40 -10.20 1.37 8.33
CA ASN A 40 -10.68 2.47 9.16
C ASN A 40 -11.07 2.00 10.57
N ASP A 41 -11.44 2.94 11.44
CA ASP A 41 -11.80 2.68 12.84
C ASP A 41 -12.98 1.71 13.03
N TYR A 42 -13.80 1.50 11.99
CA TYR A 42 -14.91 0.55 11.98
C TYR A 42 -14.52 -0.85 11.47
N GLY A 43 -13.24 -1.08 11.17
CA GLY A 43 -12.74 -2.32 10.59
C GLY A 43 -13.05 -2.48 9.10
N ALA A 44 -13.56 -1.44 8.43
CA ALA A 44 -13.90 -1.46 7.01
C ALA A 44 -12.71 -1.01 6.14
N ILE A 45 -12.72 -1.44 4.88
CA ILE A 45 -11.69 -1.10 3.89
C ILE A 45 -12.04 0.26 3.27
N THR A 46 -11.07 1.18 3.21
CA THR A 46 -11.25 2.47 2.53
C THR A 46 -11.19 2.33 1.01
N PRO A 47 -11.72 3.28 0.22
CA PRO A 47 -11.54 3.28 -1.24
C PRO A 47 -10.07 3.17 -1.66
N LYS A 48 -9.82 2.56 -2.83
CA LYS A 48 -8.48 2.38 -3.39
C LYS A 48 -7.88 3.74 -3.78
N THR A 49 -6.74 4.07 -3.19
CA THR A 49 -5.93 5.24 -3.53
C THR A 49 -4.85 4.81 -4.52
N ILE A 50 -4.58 5.64 -5.52
CA ILE A 50 -3.55 5.38 -6.54
C ILE A 50 -2.57 6.56 -6.56
N VAL A 51 -1.27 6.27 -6.48
CA VAL A 51 -0.19 7.25 -6.46
C VAL A 51 0.85 6.87 -7.51
N ASP A 52 1.30 7.85 -8.29
CA ASP A 52 2.44 7.70 -9.19
C ASP A 52 3.73 7.85 -8.37
N VAL A 53 4.51 6.78 -8.28
CA VAL A 53 5.82 6.78 -7.63
C VAL A 53 6.84 7.26 -8.66
N ARG A 54 7.49 8.39 -8.40
CA ARG A 54 8.55 8.96 -9.23
C ARG A 54 9.92 8.51 -8.78
#